data_AF-A0A7S2CEM2-F1
#
_entry.id   AF-A0A7S2CEM2-F1
#
_cell.length_a   1.000
_cell.length_b   1.000
_cell.length_c   1.000
_cell.angle_alpha   90.00
_cell.angle_beta   90.00
_cell.angle_gamma   90.00
#
_symmetry.space_group_name_H-M   'P 1'
#
loop_
_entity.id
_entity.type
_entity.pdbx_description
1 polymer ?
#
loop_
_entity_poly.entity_id
_entity_poly.type
_entity_poly.pdbx_seq_one_letter_code
_entity_poly.pdbx_strand_id
1 'polypeptide(L)'
;LGRMEVVWKTAMGESGRLQSNTVQRKPPAARGVEIHLVASPPEVDLETPFELTCLVSNTSAGEMHLQLTCSRVPSADAAIVVDGVCTRNLGLFKPHSSQQITLRFIALEPGMQKVMGLQLVDALTEQVHEVGTLADVFVHHRT
;
A
#
# COMPACT_ATOMS: atom_id res chain seq x y z
N LEU A 1 -22.29 -9.45 -12.08
CA LEU A 1 -22.30 -9.21 -10.61
C LEU A 1 -23.72 -9.43 -10.11
N GLY A 2 -23.91 -10.52 -9.37
CA GLY A 2 -25.18 -11.21 -9.18
C GLY A 2 -26.08 -10.60 -8.11
N ARG A 3 -27.36 -10.44 -8.47
CA ARG A 3 -28.46 -10.22 -7.53
C ARG A 3 -28.95 -11.61 -7.11
N MET A 4 -29.03 -11.87 -5.81
CA MET A 4 -29.62 -13.09 -5.28
C MET A 4 -31.01 -12.78 -4.76
N GLU A 5 -31.97 -13.58 -5.17
CA GLU A 5 -33.34 -13.50 -4.69
C GLU A 5 -33.73 -14.84 -4.08
N VAL A 6 -34.25 -14.79 -2.85
CA VAL A 6 -34.78 -15.95 -2.16
C VAL A 6 -36.25 -15.69 -1.85
N VAL A 7 -37.10 -16.65 -2.19
CA VAL A 7 -38.51 -16.66 -1.83
C VAL A 7 -38.78 -17.93 -1.06
N TRP A 8 -39.53 -17.83 0.03
CA TRP A 8 -39.98 -19.00 0.79
C TRP A 8 -41.43 -18.84 1.23
N LYS A 9 -42.03 -19.96 1.64
CA LYS A 9 -43.37 -20.00 2.24
C LYS A 9 -43.26 -20.54 3.67
N THR A 10 -43.91 -19.88 4.62
CA THR A 10 -44.01 -20.34 6.00
C THR A 10 -45.04 -21.47 6.10
N ALA A 11 -44.97 -22.25 7.18
CA ALA A 11 -45.92 -23.36 7.40
C ALA A 11 -47.39 -22.91 7.52
N MET A 12 -47.66 -21.63 7.79
CA MET A 12 -49.00 -21.04 7.85
C MET A 12 -49.44 -20.35 6.53
N GLY A 13 -48.65 -20.48 5.46
CA GLY A 13 -49.02 -20.03 4.11
C GLY A 13 -48.54 -18.62 3.73
N GLU A 14 -47.84 -17.92 4.61
CA GLU A 14 -47.30 -16.59 4.32
C GLU A 14 -46.05 -16.70 3.44
N SER A 15 -45.94 -15.86 2.41
CA SER A 15 -44.79 -15.87 1.50
C SER A 15 -43.83 -14.74 1.86
N GLY A 16 -42.58 -15.09 2.14
CA GLY A 16 -41.49 -14.15 2.39
C GLY A 16 -40.59 -14.02 1.16
N ARG A 17 -40.11 -12.80 0.89
CA ARG A 17 -39.17 -12.51 -0.19
C ARG A 17 -38.02 -11.68 0.35
N LEU A 18 -36.79 -12.11 0.08
CA LEU A 18 -35.59 -11.37 0.44
C LEU A 18 -34.72 -11.22 -0.80
N GLN A 19 -34.44 -9.96 -1.14
CA GLN A 19 -33.60 -9.58 -2.26
C GLN A 19 -32.32 -8.93 -1.72
N SER A 20 -31.17 -9.40 -2.20
CA SER A 20 -29.92 -8.70 -1.92
C SER A 20 -29.77 -7.49 -2.84
N ASN A 21 -29.33 -6.37 -2.26
CA ASN A 21 -28.88 -5.24 -3.06
C ASN A 21 -27.64 -5.64 -3.85
N THR A 22 -27.59 -5.19 -5.10
CA THR A 22 -26.40 -5.36 -5.94
C THR A 22 -25.23 -4.63 -5.32
N VAL A 23 -24.16 -5.34 -5.00
CA VAL A 23 -22.90 -4.75 -4.54
C VAL A 23 -22.30 -3.95 -5.68
N GLN A 24 -22.50 -2.63 -5.66
CA GLN A 24 -21.73 -1.71 -6.49
C GLN A 24 -20.37 -1.56 -5.84
N ARG A 25 -19.37 -2.35 -6.29
CA ARG A 25 -17.97 -2.02 -6.01
C ARG A 25 -17.71 -0.69 -6.71
N LYS A 26 -17.68 0.40 -5.94
CA LYS A 26 -17.05 1.64 -6.42
C LYS A 26 -15.59 1.25 -6.67
N PRO A 27 -15.08 1.30 -7.91
CA PRO A 27 -13.65 1.14 -8.10
C PRO A 27 -12.97 2.17 -7.19
N PRO A 28 -11.86 1.82 -6.52
CA PRO A 28 -11.08 2.79 -5.78
C PRO A 28 -10.91 4.01 -6.67
N ALA A 29 -11.13 5.21 -6.13
CA ALA A 29 -10.84 6.43 -6.89
C ALA A 29 -9.41 6.26 -7.42
N ALA A 30 -9.26 6.26 -8.75
CA ALA A 30 -7.97 5.98 -9.39
C ALA A 30 -6.98 7.03 -8.91
N ARG A 31 -6.20 6.68 -7.89
CA ARG A 31 -5.04 7.45 -7.46
C ARG A 31 -4.08 7.29 -8.62
N GLY A 32 -3.75 8.39 -9.32
CA GLY A 32 -2.97 8.37 -10.55
C GLY A 32 -1.62 7.66 -10.43
N VAL A 33 -1.16 7.42 -9.20
CA VAL A 33 -0.05 6.53 -8.87
C VAL A 33 -0.47 5.46 -7.86
N GLU A 34 0.02 4.24 -8.05
CA GLU A 34 -0.11 3.12 -7.12
C GLU A 34 1.25 2.55 -6.75
N ILE A 35 1.35 2.00 -5.54
CA ILE A 35 2.51 1.24 -5.08
C ILE A 35 2.04 -0.05 -4.44
N HIS A 36 2.66 -1.16 -4.85
CA HIS A 36 2.31 -2.50 -4.42
C HIS A 36 3.54 -3.21 -3.87
N LEU A 37 3.40 -3.94 -2.75
CA LEU A 37 4.45 -4.80 -2.26
C LEU A 37 4.63 -6.00 -3.20
N VAL A 38 5.87 -6.27 -3.61
CA VAL A 38 6.24 -7.43 -4.41
C VAL A 38 6.89 -8.50 -3.54
N ALA A 39 7.81 -8.09 -2.68
CA ALA A 39 8.51 -8.99 -1.77
C ALA A 39 8.92 -8.28 -0.48
N SER A 40 8.75 -8.96 0.65
CA SER A 40 9.30 -8.58 1.94
C SER A 40 9.83 -9.83 2.66
N PRO A 41 10.88 -9.70 3.48
CA PRO A 41 11.24 -10.75 4.42
C PRO A 41 10.10 -10.95 5.44
N PRO A 42 9.78 -12.20 5.82
CA PRO A 42 8.73 -12.47 6.81
C PRO A 42 9.16 -12.07 8.23
N GLU A 43 10.46 -12.18 8.51
CA GLU A 43 11.07 -11.92 9.82
C GLU A 43 12.39 -11.18 9.59
N VAL A 44 12.71 -10.24 10.48
CA VAL A 44 13.94 -9.42 10.43
C VAL A 44 14.53 -9.29 11.83
N ASP A 45 15.82 -8.99 11.89
CA ASP A 45 16.50 -8.75 13.16
C ASP A 45 16.52 -7.25 13.50
N LEU A 46 16.38 -6.95 14.79
CA LEU A 46 16.54 -5.60 15.32
C LEU A 46 17.88 -4.98 14.89
N GLU A 47 17.88 -3.69 14.55
CA GLU A 47 19.06 -2.92 14.12
C GLU A 47 19.79 -3.49 12.90
N THR A 48 19.18 -4.44 12.18
CA THR A 48 19.76 -5.05 10.99
C THR A 48 19.04 -4.55 9.73
N PRO A 49 19.78 -4.05 8.73
CA PRO A 49 19.14 -3.60 7.50
C PRO A 49 18.45 -4.73 6.74
N PHE A 50 17.25 -4.46 6.26
CA PHE A 50 16.47 -5.37 5.44
C PHE A 50 15.84 -4.64 4.26
N GLU A 51 15.46 -5.39 3.22
CA GLU A 51 15.00 -4.84 1.96
C GLU A 51 13.55 -5.24 1.66
N LEU A 52 12.76 -4.29 1.15
CA LEU A 52 11.48 -4.56 0.54
C LEU A 52 11.54 -4.20 -0.93
N THR A 53 10.90 -5.03 -1.73
CA THR A 53 10.73 -4.76 -3.15
C THR A 53 9.30 -4.37 -3.42
N CYS A 54 9.11 -3.21 -4.06
CA CYS A 54 7.81 -2.65 -4.38
C CYS A 54 7.70 -2.39 -5.88
N LEU A 55 6.48 -2.46 -6.41
CA LEU A 55 6.14 -2.08 -7.77
C LEU A 55 5.41 -0.74 -7.73
N VAL A 56 6.02 0.31 -8.26
CA VAL A 56 5.37 1.62 -8.44
C VAL A 56 4.78 1.67 -9.84
N SER A 57 3.53 2.09 -9.95
CA SER A 57 2.79 2.13 -11.21
C SER A 57 2.12 3.48 -11.41
N ASN A 58 2.34 4.08 -12.57
CA ASN A 58 1.54 5.21 -13.04
C ASN A 58 0.25 4.66 -13.65
N THR A 59 -0.89 4.89 -13.01
CA THR A 59 -2.21 4.45 -13.50
C THR A 59 -2.95 5.54 -14.26
N SER A 60 -2.36 6.73 -14.38
CA SER A 60 -2.92 7.85 -15.11
C SER A 60 -2.70 7.74 -16.63
N ALA A 61 -3.43 8.57 -17.37
CA ALA A 61 -3.27 8.71 -18.82
C ALA A 61 -2.10 9.63 -19.22
N GLY A 62 -1.48 10.32 -18.27
CA GLY A 62 -0.38 11.25 -18.48
C GLY A 62 0.97 10.69 -18.06
N GLU A 63 2.06 11.33 -18.50
CA GLU A 63 3.39 11.07 -17.94
C GLU A 63 3.51 11.68 -16.54
N MET A 64 4.23 11.00 -15.65
CA MET A 64 4.48 11.46 -14.28
C MET A 64 5.98 11.40 -13.97
N HIS A 65 6.52 12.41 -13.30
CA HIS A 65 7.90 12.35 -12.80
C HIS A 65 7.88 12.04 -11.32
N LEU A 66 7.99 10.76 -10.98
CA LEU A 66 7.80 10.31 -9.62
C LEU A 66 9.09 10.40 -8.80
N GLN A 67 8.94 10.88 -7.57
CA GLN A 67 9.96 10.88 -6.54
C GLN A 67 9.41 10.24 -5.28
N LEU A 68 10.12 9.26 -4.74
CA LEU A 68 9.81 8.67 -3.45
C LEU A 68 10.43 9.52 -2.35
N THR A 69 9.65 9.87 -1.33
CA THR A 69 10.11 10.59 -0.14
C THR A 69 9.62 9.89 1.13
N CYS A 70 10.41 9.91 2.18
CA CYS A 70 9.91 9.53 3.51
C CYS A 70 9.10 10.69 4.10
N SER A 71 8.03 10.38 4.82
CA SER A 71 7.24 11.40 5.50
C SER A 71 8.14 12.20 6.43
N ARG A 72 8.18 13.52 6.24
CA ARG A 72 9.06 14.44 6.96
C ARG A 72 8.71 14.58 8.45
N VAL A 73 7.55 14.07 8.85
CA VAL A 73 7.22 13.84 10.25
C VAL A 73 7.78 12.47 10.60
N PRO A 74 8.94 12.36 11.25
CA PRO A 74 9.17 11.18 12.05
C PRO A 74 8.02 11.17 13.03
N SER A 75 7.12 10.20 12.94
CA SER A 75 6.47 9.79 14.18
C SER A 75 7.64 9.50 15.11
N ALA A 76 7.75 10.25 16.21
CA ALA A 76 8.87 10.11 17.15
C ALA A 76 9.05 8.64 17.62
N ASP A 77 8.01 7.82 17.40
CA ASP A 77 7.90 6.39 17.68
C ASP A 77 7.93 5.52 16.40
N ALA A 78 8.67 5.90 15.35
CA ALA A 78 8.79 5.09 14.15
C ALA A 78 9.65 3.83 14.42
N ALA A 79 9.00 2.70 14.67
CA ALA A 79 9.67 1.42 14.89
C ALA A 79 10.47 0.90 13.69
N ILE A 80 10.16 1.37 12.47
CA ILE A 80 10.90 1.05 11.24
C ILE A 80 11.25 2.37 10.55
N VAL A 81 12.52 2.54 10.20
CA VAL A 81 13.05 3.71 9.50
C VAL A 81 13.73 3.31 8.20
N VAL A 82 13.80 4.23 7.24
CA VAL A 82 14.53 4.01 5.98
C VAL A 82 16.03 4.06 6.25
N ASP A 83 16.75 3.07 5.72
CA ASP A 83 18.22 3.00 5.75
C ASP A 83 18.79 3.68 4.50
N GLY A 84 19.19 4.94 4.65
CA GLY A 84 19.84 5.72 3.60
C GLY A 84 19.11 7.01 3.25
N VAL A 85 19.12 7.37 1.96
CA VAL A 85 18.59 8.64 1.49
C VAL A 85 17.07 8.61 1.49
N CYS A 86 16.45 9.47 2.31
CA CYS A 86 15.00 9.55 2.46
C CYS A 86 14.26 9.98 1.18
N THR A 87 14.97 10.59 0.23
CA THR A 87 14.42 11.08 -1.04
C THR A 87 15.12 10.41 -2.21
N ARG A 88 14.35 9.73 -3.06
CA ARG A 88 14.85 9.01 -4.23
C ARG A 88 14.04 9.36 -5.46
N ASN A 89 14.70 9.89 -6.48
CA ASN A 89 14.06 10.11 -7.78
C ASN A 89 13.86 8.76 -8.49
N LEU A 90 12.62 8.47 -8.90
CA LEU A 90 12.29 7.23 -9.62
C LEU A 90 12.34 7.43 -11.15
N GLY A 91 12.33 8.68 -11.61
CA GLY A 91 12.38 9.05 -13.02
C GLY A 91 10.99 9.26 -13.64
N LEU A 92 10.97 9.35 -14.97
CA LEU A 92 9.77 9.56 -15.75
C LEU A 92 9.02 8.25 -15.99
N PHE A 93 7.74 8.21 -15.60
CA PHE A 93 6.84 7.08 -15.81
C PHE A 93 5.89 7.43 -16.95
N LYS A 94 5.92 6.61 -18.00
CA LYS A 94 4.94 6.66 -19.09
C LYS A 94 3.54 6.32 -18.58
N PRO A 95 2.47 6.72 -19.29
CA PRO A 95 1.11 6.31 -18.95
C PRO A 95 1.01 4.78 -18.82
N HIS A 96 0.37 4.30 -17.76
CA HIS A 96 0.16 2.87 -17.51
C HIS A 96 1.45 2.03 -17.40
N SER A 97 2.59 2.67 -17.11
CA SER A 97 3.87 1.97 -16.89
C SER A 97 4.14 1.70 -15.42
N SER A 98 4.93 0.67 -15.16
CA SER A 98 5.34 0.29 -13.82
C SER A 98 6.85 0.04 -13.75
N GLN A 99 7.40 0.24 -12.56
CA GLN A 99 8.82 0.05 -12.28
C GLN A 99 8.99 -0.56 -10.90
N GLN A 100 9.86 -1.56 -10.83
CA GLN A 100 10.23 -2.21 -9.57
C GLN A 100 11.33 -1.41 -8.88
N ILE A 101 11.16 -1.18 -7.58
CA ILE A 101 12.11 -0.47 -6.74
C ILE A 101 12.41 -1.30 -5.49
N THR A 102 13.66 -1.31 -5.07
CA THR A 102 14.09 -1.90 -3.80
C THR A 102 14.38 -0.79 -2.80
N LEU A 103 13.79 -0.91 -1.62
CA LEU A 103 13.89 0.03 -0.51
C LEU A 103 14.50 -0.69 0.68
N ARG A 104 15.37 0.00 1.40
CA ARG A 104 16.11 -0.55 2.54
C ARG A 104 15.66 0.13 3.81
N PHE A 105 15.51 -0.66 4.87
CA PHE A 105 14.97 -0.21 6.15
C PHE A 105 15.78 -0.81 7.30
N ILE A 106 15.69 -0.19 8.48
CA ILE A 106 16.18 -0.71 9.75
C ILE A 106 15.03 -0.68 10.75
N ALA A 107 14.85 -1.78 11.49
CA ALA A 107 13.92 -1.85 12.60
C ALA A 107 14.60 -1.39 13.89
N LEU A 108 13.96 -0.49 14.62
CA LEU A 108 14.43 0.09 15.89
C LEU A 108 13.71 -0.50 17.11
N GLU A 109 12.56 -1.15 16.90
CA GLU A 109 11.81 -1.82 17.96
C GLU A 109 11.44 -3.27 17.58
N PRO A 110 11.50 -4.21 18.54
CA PRO A 110 11.12 -5.62 18.33
C PRO A 110 9.59 -5.79 18.21
N GLY A 111 9.15 -6.99 17.83
CA GLY A 111 7.75 -7.38 17.77
C GLY A 111 7.12 -7.22 16.39
N MET A 112 5.78 -7.22 16.32
CA MET A 112 5.06 -7.06 15.05
C MET A 112 5.03 -5.58 14.64
N GLN A 113 5.74 -5.24 13.57
CA GLN A 113 5.94 -3.87 13.14
C GLN A 113 5.42 -3.64 11.71
N LYS A 114 5.02 -2.40 11.41
CA LYS A 114 4.44 -2.02 10.11
C LYS A 114 5.36 -1.10 9.34
N VAL A 115 5.62 -1.41 8.08
CA VAL A 115 6.37 -0.54 7.18
C VAL A 115 5.42 0.52 6.61
N MET A 116 5.59 1.76 7.04
CA MET A 116 4.76 2.91 6.69
C MET A 116 5.61 4.19 6.52
N GLY A 117 4.97 5.33 6.24
CA GLY A 117 5.64 6.63 6.23
C GLY A 117 6.37 6.94 4.92
N LEU A 118 5.90 6.39 3.80
CA LEU A 118 6.39 6.74 2.46
C LEU A 118 5.39 7.63 1.74
N GLN A 119 5.90 8.48 0.86
CA GLN A 119 5.14 9.39 0.02
C GLN A 119 5.69 9.32 -1.41
N LEU A 120 4.80 9.36 -2.39
CA LEU A 120 5.15 9.50 -3.80
C LEU A 120 4.76 10.91 -4.24
N VAL A 121 5.75 11.68 -4.67
CA VAL A 121 5.58 13.05 -5.12
C VAL A 121 5.75 13.09 -6.64
N ASP A 122 4.76 13.61 -7.35
CA ASP A 122 4.91 13.93 -8.76
C ASP A 122 5.58 15.31 -8.89
N ALA A 123 6.79 15.35 -9.44
CA ALA A 123 7.55 16.58 -9.62
C ALA A 123 6.96 17.50 -10.71
N LEU A 124 6.10 16.99 -11.59
CA LEU A 124 5.46 17.80 -12.63
C LEU A 124 4.26 18.57 -12.10
N THR A 125 3.44 17.94 -11.26
CA THR A 125 2.19 18.51 -10.73
C THR A 125 2.27 18.90 -9.26
N GLU A 126 3.40 18.64 -8.61
CA GLU A 126 3.64 18.80 -7.16
C GLU A 126 2.63 18.06 -6.28
N GLN A 127 1.99 17.01 -6.82
CA GLN A 127 0.99 16.24 -6.09
C GLN A 127 1.67 15.20 -5.21
N VAL A 128 1.32 15.21 -3.92
CA VAL A 128 1.83 14.26 -2.92
C VAL A 128 0.82 13.15 -2.70
N HIS A 129 1.26 11.91 -2.86
CA HIS A 129 0.48 10.70 -2.65
C HIS A 129 1.01 9.95 -1.44
N GLU A 130 0.23 9.94 -0.36
CA GLU A 130 0.54 9.16 0.84
C GLU A 130 0.44 7.66 0.56
N VAL A 131 1.52 6.95 0.87
CA VAL A 131 1.56 5.49 0.83
C VAL A 131 1.06 4.96 2.17
N GLY A 132 0.10 4.03 2.10
CA GLY A 132 -0.38 3.33 3.28
C GLY A 132 0.64 2.33 3.83
N THR A 133 0.17 1.37 4.61
CA THR A 133 1.01 0.25 5.06
C THR A 133 1.44 -0.60 3.87
N LEU A 134 2.75 -0.78 3.71
CA LEU A 134 3.33 -1.62 2.66
C LEU A 134 3.45 -3.09 3.07
N ALA A 135 3.91 -3.34 4.29
CA ALA A 135 4.13 -4.67 4.83
C ALA A 135 4.00 -4.67 6.35
N ASP A 136 3.64 -5.83 6.90
CA ASP A 136 3.79 -6.15 8.32
C ASP A 136 4.98 -7.12 8.44
N VAL A 137 5.92 -6.84 9.34
CA VAL A 137 7.16 -7.59 9.52
C VAL A 137 7.36 -7.89 11.00
N PHE A 138 7.73 -9.13 11.34
CA PHE A 138 8.07 -9.48 12.70
C PHE A 138 9.57 -9.24 12.96
N VAL A 139 9.87 -8.45 13.99
CA VAL A 139 11.22 -8.04 14.36
C VAL A 139 11.68 -8.83 15.60
N HIS A 140 12.75 -9.61 15.44
CA HIS A 140 13.35 -10.36 16.54
C HIS A 140 14.38 -9.53 17.31
N HIS A 141 14.51 -9.80 18.60
CA HIS A 141 15.69 -9.36 19.34
C HIS A 141 16.93 -10.08 18.79
N ARG A 142 17.99 -9.32 18.60
CA ARG A 142 19.30 -9.89 18.35
C ARG A 142 19.73 -10.68 19.59
N THR A 143 19.90 -11.99 19.43
CA THR A 143 20.48 -12.88 20.46
C THR A 143 21.98 -13.05 20.28
#